data_AF-K4LED9-F1
#
_entry.id   AF-K4LED9-F1
#
_cell.length_a   1.000
_cell.length_b   1.000
_cell.length_c   1.000
_cell.angle_alpha   90.00
_cell.angle_beta   90.00
_cell.angle_gamma   90.00
#
_symmetry.space_group_name_H-M   'P 1'
#
loop_
_entity.id
_entity.type
_entity.pdbx_description
1 polymer ?
#
loop_
_entity_poly.entity_id
_entity_poly.type
_entity_poly.pdbx_seq_one_letter_code
_entity_poly.pdbx_strand_id
1 'polypeptide(L)'
;MIFTTGVFAIFLAVVLPVYWLLPCRWRKGFLTVAGMIFYFYSYPLHLLLVLVMTVVTYLIALGILRARETEEALPSDENGSGSDLRRAPGAGWPALRAKILAVLGICLAAGVLGYFKYWKMVVATLNGISRHLHHETLFPQPEILVPLAISFFTFEFIHFLADVYLGKIRRHQMNFHDYLLFIFFFPTLVSGPIKRYQGFHEQSEGMPVFRVDDLLEGAKRVILGLAQKFILADTAGQFTAALATPEQAGAGALILAVYAYSLKIYFDFAGYSDMAIGLARMLGFRVPENFDRPYFQPNIGEFWRHWHMSLSSWIRDYLYIPLGGNRRGFGRTLFNLVTAFAICGLWHGSAWNFVAWGLWHGFGLAGYRIWRRCLGDRIPRGGVLLRAVNVFITFHFVTAGWILFASPSIGSALITFQKIIGAIWRVL
;
A
#
# COMPACT_ATOMS: atom_id res chain seq x y z
N MET A 1 -14.60 -8.51 -9.93
CA MET A 1 -13.98 -9.57 -10.76
C MET A 1 -12.52 -9.72 -10.34
N ILE A 2 -11.87 -10.85 -10.64
CA ILE A 2 -10.44 -11.10 -10.31
C ILE A 2 -9.72 -11.47 -11.62
N PHE A 3 -8.48 -11.01 -11.80
CA PHE A 3 -7.74 -11.16 -13.08
C PHE A 3 -7.49 -12.61 -13.51
N THR A 4 -7.50 -13.55 -12.58
CA THR A 4 -7.22 -14.96 -12.79
C THR A 4 -8.44 -15.77 -13.24
N THR A 5 -9.60 -15.16 -13.45
CA THR A 5 -10.84 -15.88 -13.80
C THR A 5 -11.22 -15.74 -15.27
N GLY A 6 -11.89 -16.76 -15.82
CA GLY A 6 -12.44 -16.71 -17.18
C GLY A 6 -13.44 -15.57 -17.39
N VAL A 7 -14.20 -15.20 -16.34
CA VAL A 7 -15.11 -14.04 -16.37
C VAL A 7 -14.35 -12.75 -16.64
N PHE A 8 -13.18 -12.56 -16.01
CA PHE A 8 -12.36 -11.39 -16.29
C PHE A 8 -11.78 -11.41 -17.71
N ALA A 9 -11.39 -12.59 -18.22
CA ALA A 9 -10.92 -12.71 -19.60
C ALA A 9 -12.00 -12.29 -20.62
N ILE A 10 -13.26 -12.68 -20.40
CA ILE A 10 -14.40 -12.24 -21.22
C ILE A 10 -14.60 -10.72 -21.09
N PHE A 11 -14.60 -10.20 -19.86
CA PHE A 11 -14.70 -8.76 -19.60
C PHE A 11 -13.62 -7.99 -20.38
N LEU A 12 -12.37 -8.43 -20.33
CA LEU A 12 -11.25 -7.78 -21.01
C LEU A 12 -11.38 -7.88 -22.54
N ALA A 13 -11.80 -9.04 -23.06
CA ALA A 13 -12.04 -9.27 -24.50
C ALA A 13 -13.12 -8.34 -25.08
N VAL A 14 -14.06 -7.86 -24.25
CA VAL A 14 -15.06 -6.86 -24.64
C VAL A 14 -14.54 -5.44 -24.43
N VAL A 15 -13.99 -5.15 -23.24
CA VAL A 15 -13.60 -3.79 -22.85
C VAL A 15 -12.48 -3.24 -23.73
N LEU A 16 -11.49 -4.06 -24.05
CA LEU A 16 -10.30 -3.58 -24.75
C LEU A 16 -10.59 -3.17 -26.20
N PRO A 17 -11.29 -3.97 -27.04
CA PRO A 17 -11.65 -3.54 -28.39
C PRO A 17 -12.61 -2.35 -28.38
N VAL A 18 -13.65 -2.37 -27.52
CA VAL A 18 -14.61 -1.26 -27.44
C VAL A 18 -13.92 0.04 -27.04
N TYR A 19 -13.02 0.01 -26.06
CA TYR A 19 -12.24 1.17 -25.63
C TYR A 19 -11.48 1.81 -26.81
N TRP A 20 -10.79 1.00 -27.61
CA TRP A 20 -9.96 1.52 -28.71
C TRP A 20 -10.80 1.96 -29.92
N LEU A 21 -11.94 1.32 -30.18
CA LEU A 21 -12.89 1.72 -31.22
C LEU A 21 -13.66 3.01 -30.87
N LEU A 22 -13.82 3.32 -29.59
CA LEU A 22 -14.52 4.53 -29.17
C LEU A 22 -13.73 5.81 -29.51
N PRO A 23 -14.43 6.89 -29.93
CA PRO A 23 -13.83 8.21 -30.03
C PRO A 23 -13.27 8.67 -28.68
N CYS A 24 -12.18 9.42 -28.71
CA CYS A 24 -11.44 9.88 -27.52
C CYS A 24 -12.35 10.48 -26.43
N ARG A 25 -13.36 11.28 -26.81
CA ARG A 25 -14.33 11.92 -25.91
C ARG A 25 -15.12 10.95 -25.01
N TRP A 26 -15.34 9.71 -25.46
CA TRP A 26 -16.17 8.72 -24.74
C TRP A 26 -15.34 7.73 -23.91
N ARG A 27 -14.05 7.58 -24.24
CA ARG A 27 -13.15 6.61 -23.63
C ARG A 27 -13.05 6.74 -22.11
N LYS A 28 -12.99 7.97 -21.59
CA LYS A 28 -12.92 8.24 -20.15
C LYS A 28 -14.14 7.71 -19.41
N GLY A 29 -15.33 8.11 -19.86
CA GLY A 29 -16.59 7.63 -19.28
C GLY A 29 -16.75 6.11 -19.39
N PHE A 30 -16.38 5.55 -20.55
CA PHE A 30 -16.42 4.10 -20.77
C PHE A 30 -15.54 3.33 -19.78
N LEU A 31 -14.28 3.74 -19.59
CA LEU A 31 -13.38 3.08 -18.63
C LEU A 31 -13.87 3.21 -17.19
N THR A 32 -14.42 4.37 -16.81
CA THR A 32 -15.03 4.56 -15.49
C THR A 32 -16.17 3.57 -15.26
N VAL A 33 -17.08 3.44 -16.23
CA VAL A 33 -18.21 2.49 -16.14
C VAL A 33 -17.71 1.04 -16.13
N ALA A 34 -16.73 0.70 -16.99
CA ALA A 34 -16.11 -0.62 -16.99
C ALA A 34 -15.51 -0.96 -15.61
N GLY A 35 -14.87 0.02 -14.96
CA GLY A 35 -14.36 -0.13 -13.60
C GLY A 35 -15.43 -0.30 -12.52
N MET A 36 -16.54 0.43 -12.62
CA MET A 36 -17.68 0.23 -11.75
C MET A 36 -18.28 -1.16 -11.92
N ILE A 37 -18.44 -1.65 -13.16
CA ILE A 37 -18.90 -3.03 -13.46
C ILE A 37 -17.93 -4.06 -12.89
N PHE A 38 -16.63 -3.86 -13.10
CA PHE A 38 -15.58 -4.74 -12.60
C PHE A 38 -15.67 -4.90 -11.08
N TYR A 39 -15.89 -3.80 -10.35
CA TYR A 39 -16.06 -3.82 -8.90
C TYR A 39 -17.42 -4.41 -8.47
N PHE A 40 -18.51 -3.95 -9.11
CA PHE A 40 -19.89 -4.35 -8.82
C PHE A 40 -20.09 -5.87 -8.90
N TYR A 41 -19.48 -6.53 -9.90
CA TYR A 41 -19.61 -7.98 -10.10
C TYR A 41 -19.32 -8.82 -8.84
N SER A 42 -18.39 -8.36 -8.00
CA SER A 42 -18.02 -9.09 -6.79
C SER A 42 -18.56 -8.44 -5.51
N TYR A 43 -18.89 -7.14 -5.53
CA TYR A 43 -19.26 -6.38 -4.32
C TYR A 43 -20.34 -5.31 -4.59
N PRO A 44 -21.55 -5.73 -5.00
CA PRO A 44 -22.58 -4.80 -5.47
C PRO A 44 -23.02 -3.80 -4.39
N LEU A 45 -23.20 -4.27 -3.16
CA LEU A 45 -23.64 -3.45 -2.02
C LEU A 45 -22.61 -2.38 -1.63
N HIS A 46 -21.33 -2.62 -1.88
CA HIS A 46 -20.27 -1.71 -1.47
C HIS A 46 -19.87 -0.69 -2.55
N LEU A 47 -20.38 -0.83 -3.78
CA LEU A 47 -20.15 0.17 -4.82
C LEU A 47 -20.71 1.54 -4.39
N LEU A 48 -21.89 1.55 -3.76
CA LEU A 48 -22.50 2.76 -3.23
C LEU A 48 -21.61 3.46 -2.19
N LEU A 49 -20.99 2.70 -1.28
CA LEU A 49 -20.05 3.24 -0.30
C LEU A 49 -18.87 3.93 -0.99
N VAL A 50 -18.25 3.28 -1.99
CA VAL A 50 -17.11 3.84 -2.72
C VAL A 50 -17.52 5.09 -3.49
N LEU A 51 -18.70 5.09 -4.13
CA LEU A 51 -19.25 6.26 -4.83
C LEU A 51 -19.49 7.44 -3.88
N VAL A 52 -20.13 7.21 -2.74
CA VAL A 52 -20.35 8.23 -1.71
C VAL A 52 -19.02 8.79 -1.22
N MET A 53 -18.06 7.93 -0.89
CA MET A 53 -16.73 8.37 -0.47
C MET A 53 -16.00 9.16 -1.55
N THR A 54 -16.15 8.78 -2.82
CA THR A 54 -15.58 9.49 -3.97
C THR A 54 -16.17 10.90 -4.08
N VAL A 55 -17.49 11.04 -4.01
CA VAL A 55 -18.15 12.36 -4.07
C VAL A 55 -17.75 13.21 -2.86
N VAL A 56 -17.82 12.66 -1.65
CA VAL A 56 -17.49 13.39 -0.42
C VAL A 56 -16.03 13.87 -0.43
N THR A 57 -15.09 13.01 -0.79
CA THR A 57 -13.66 13.39 -0.84
C THR A 57 -13.37 14.41 -1.92
N TYR A 58 -14.05 14.34 -3.07
CA TYR A 58 -13.97 15.36 -4.12
C TYR A 58 -14.53 16.73 -3.65
N LEU A 59 -15.66 16.73 -2.95
CA LEU A 59 -16.26 17.96 -2.40
C LEU A 59 -15.38 18.58 -1.31
N ILE A 60 -14.77 17.76 -0.45
CA ILE A 60 -13.80 18.24 0.55
C ILE A 60 -12.58 18.84 -0.15
N ALA A 61 -12.05 18.20 -1.20
CA ALA A 61 -10.94 18.73 -1.99
C ALA A 61 -11.28 20.09 -2.62
N LEU A 62 -12.48 20.26 -3.18
CA LEU A 62 -13.00 21.55 -3.65
C LEU A 62 -13.00 22.61 -2.53
N GLY A 63 -13.45 22.23 -1.33
CA GLY A 63 -13.44 23.12 -0.16
C GLY A 63 -12.02 23.54 0.25
N ILE A 64 -11.07 22.61 0.23
CA ILE A 64 -9.65 22.88 0.51
C ILE A 64 -9.08 23.88 -0.50
N LEU A 65 -9.33 23.67 -1.80
CA LEU A 65 -8.87 24.58 -2.85
C LEU A 65 -9.46 25.97 -2.70
N ARG A 66 -10.78 26.08 -2.52
CA ARG A 66 -11.46 27.37 -2.32
C ARG A 66 -10.92 28.13 -1.12
N ALA A 67 -10.68 27.44 0.00
CA ALA A 67 -10.09 28.06 1.19
C ALA A 67 -8.74 28.70 0.83
N ARG A 68 -7.86 27.95 0.15
CA ARG A 68 -6.53 28.41 -0.25
C ARG A 68 -6.55 29.55 -1.28
N GLU A 69 -7.44 29.49 -2.27
CA GLU A 69 -7.57 30.54 -3.31
C GLU A 69 -8.08 31.86 -2.74
N THR A 70 -9.05 31.80 -1.81
CA THR A 70 -9.59 32.99 -1.12
C THR A 70 -8.49 33.74 -0.37
N GLU A 71 -7.46 33.02 0.06
CA GLU A 71 -6.39 33.56 0.89
C GLU A 71 -5.18 34.04 0.06
N GLU A 72 -4.92 33.44 -1.10
CA GLU A 72 -3.95 33.97 -2.08
C GLU A 72 -4.42 35.31 -2.70
N ALA A 73 -5.72 35.58 -2.68
CA ALA A 73 -6.32 36.81 -3.22
C ALA A 73 -6.31 38.01 -2.25
N LEU A 74 -5.85 37.85 -1.00
CA LEU A 74 -5.73 38.96 -0.05
C LEU A 74 -4.47 39.81 -0.38
N PRO A 75 -4.58 41.15 -0.49
CA PRO A 75 -3.43 41.99 -0.82
C PRO A 75 -2.35 41.88 0.25
N SER A 76 -1.12 41.59 -0.16
CA SER A 76 0.05 41.71 0.70
C SER A 76 0.29 43.19 0.98
N ASP A 77 0.20 43.61 2.25
CA ASP A 77 0.51 44.98 2.67
C ASP A 77 1.86 45.45 2.09
N GLU A 78 1.79 46.37 1.12
CA GLU A 78 2.93 46.91 0.37
C GLU A 78 3.62 48.09 1.09
N ASN A 79 3.32 48.34 2.36
CA ASN A 79 3.94 49.42 3.14
C ASN A 79 4.83 48.86 4.27
N GLY A 80 6.10 48.61 3.95
CA GLY A 80 7.14 48.30 4.93
C GLY A 80 8.52 48.35 4.31
N SER A 81 9.21 49.48 4.50
CA SER A 81 10.57 49.72 4.04
C SER A 81 11.60 48.80 4.69
N GLY A 82 12.62 48.41 3.91
CA GLY A 82 13.98 48.20 4.43
C GLY A 82 14.39 46.78 4.84
N SER A 83 15.34 46.26 4.05
CA SER A 83 16.36 45.23 4.36
C SER A 83 15.99 43.74 4.33
N ASP A 84 16.58 43.10 3.31
CA ASP A 84 16.94 41.69 3.17
C ASP A 84 16.69 40.76 4.37
N LEU A 85 15.62 39.98 4.23
CA LEU A 85 15.65 38.54 4.45
C LEU A 85 14.64 37.95 3.48
N ARG A 86 15.11 37.07 2.60
CA ARG A 86 14.29 36.20 1.73
C ARG A 86 13.22 35.50 2.57
N ARG A 87 12.05 36.12 2.73
CA ARG A 87 10.86 35.48 3.30
C ARG A 87 10.43 34.42 2.28
N ALA A 88 10.63 33.16 2.64
CA ALA A 88 10.03 32.04 1.95
C ALA A 88 8.51 32.27 1.82
N PRO A 89 7.88 31.92 0.69
CA PRO A 89 6.46 32.19 0.51
C PRO A 89 5.62 31.35 1.48
N GLY A 90 4.73 32.00 2.24
CA GLY A 90 3.46 31.41 2.66
C GLY A 90 3.34 30.79 4.06
N ALA A 91 3.83 31.44 5.12
CA ALA A 91 3.53 31.05 6.49
C ALA A 91 2.78 32.16 7.25
N GLY A 92 1.45 32.09 7.31
CA GLY A 92 0.70 33.03 8.14
C GLY A 92 -0.81 32.88 8.12
N TRP A 93 -1.35 31.77 8.63
CA TRP A 93 -2.76 31.58 9.03
C TRP A 93 -3.92 31.29 8.03
N PRO A 94 -3.74 31.29 6.69
CA PRO A 94 -4.72 30.72 5.75
C PRO A 94 -4.82 29.17 5.81
N ALA A 95 -3.88 28.58 6.53
CA ALA A 95 -3.76 27.14 6.70
C ALA A 95 -4.92 26.50 7.49
N LEU A 96 -5.73 27.22 8.28
CA LEU A 96 -6.58 26.55 9.27
C LEU A 96 -7.84 25.90 8.68
N ARG A 97 -8.63 26.60 7.84
CA ARG A 97 -9.84 26.03 7.22
C ARG A 97 -9.47 24.88 6.29
N ALA A 98 -8.48 25.10 5.42
CA ALA A 98 -7.92 24.07 4.54
C ALA A 98 -7.40 22.86 5.34
N LYS A 99 -6.72 23.08 6.47
CA LYS A 99 -6.25 22.01 7.35
C LYS A 99 -7.38 21.27 8.04
N ILE A 100 -8.41 21.97 8.55
CA ILE A 100 -9.58 21.34 9.18
C ILE A 100 -10.28 20.43 8.17
N LEU A 101 -10.54 20.92 6.95
CA LEU A 101 -11.16 20.12 5.88
C LEU A 101 -10.30 18.91 5.50
N ALA A 102 -8.98 19.10 5.35
CA ALA A 102 -8.05 18.01 5.05
C ALA A 102 -8.05 16.96 6.16
N VAL A 103 -7.94 17.38 7.44
CA VAL A 103 -7.97 16.48 8.59
C VAL A 103 -9.31 15.76 8.68
N LEU A 104 -10.44 16.46 8.51
CA LEU A 104 -11.78 15.88 8.52
C LEU A 104 -11.92 14.79 7.44
N GLY A 105 -11.51 15.09 6.20
CA GLY A 105 -11.60 14.13 5.10
C GLY A 105 -10.68 12.92 5.29
N ILE A 106 -9.46 13.12 5.79
CA ILE A 106 -8.53 12.03 6.11
C ILE A 106 -9.09 11.18 7.27
N CYS A 107 -9.62 11.81 8.33
CA CYS A 107 -10.25 11.12 9.45
C CYS A 107 -11.50 10.35 9.01
N LEU A 108 -12.30 10.88 8.09
CA LEU A 108 -13.44 10.18 7.53
C LEU A 108 -13.00 8.93 6.74
N ALA A 109 -12.03 9.06 5.83
CA ALA A 109 -11.52 7.95 5.05
C ALA A 109 -10.86 6.87 5.93
N ALA A 110 -10.10 7.28 6.94
CA ALA A 110 -9.50 6.39 7.92
C ALA A 110 -10.54 5.76 8.86
N GLY A 111 -11.59 6.49 9.24
CA GLY A 111 -12.68 6.02 10.09
C GLY A 111 -13.54 4.95 9.39
N VAL A 112 -13.86 5.14 8.11
CA VAL A 112 -14.53 4.13 7.29
C VAL A 112 -13.69 2.86 7.19
N LEU A 113 -12.38 2.98 6.93
CA LEU A 113 -11.47 1.84 6.99
C LEU A 113 -11.44 1.19 8.39
N GLY A 114 -11.43 2.02 9.44
CA GLY A 114 -11.40 1.57 10.83
C GLY A 114 -12.60 0.73 11.23
N TYR A 115 -13.80 1.19 10.85
CA TYR A 115 -15.04 0.46 11.06
C TYR A 115 -15.02 -0.89 10.32
N PHE A 116 -14.80 -0.87 9.00
CA PHE A 116 -14.92 -2.10 8.21
C PHE A 116 -13.82 -3.11 8.50
N LYS A 117 -12.57 -2.65 8.71
CA LYS A 117 -11.41 -3.54 8.82
C LYS A 117 -11.05 -3.90 10.26
N TYR A 118 -11.13 -2.96 11.20
CA TYR A 118 -10.53 -3.15 12.53
C TYR A 118 -11.56 -3.31 13.65
N TRP A 119 -12.84 -3.00 13.43
CA TRP A 119 -13.85 -3.06 14.51
C TRP A 119 -13.97 -4.46 15.13
N LYS A 120 -13.95 -5.52 14.32
CA LYS A 120 -13.90 -6.92 14.81
C LYS A 120 -12.69 -7.17 15.72
N MET A 121 -11.50 -6.69 15.35
CA MET A 121 -10.28 -6.83 16.14
C MET A 121 -10.37 -6.07 17.47
N VAL A 122 -10.96 -4.87 17.46
CA VAL A 122 -11.18 -4.05 18.66
C VAL A 122 -12.10 -4.78 19.62
N VAL A 123 -13.27 -5.25 19.15
CA VAL A 123 -14.23 -6.00 19.98
C VAL A 123 -13.61 -7.30 20.51
N ALA A 124 -12.87 -8.05 19.68
CA ALA A 124 -12.15 -9.24 20.12
C ALA A 124 -11.10 -8.94 21.20
N THR A 125 -10.38 -7.83 21.09
CA THR A 125 -9.38 -7.40 22.08
C THR A 125 -10.05 -6.99 23.39
N LEU A 126 -11.12 -6.19 23.34
CA LEU A 126 -11.89 -5.80 24.52
C LEU A 126 -12.49 -7.02 25.24
N ASN A 127 -13.02 -7.98 24.50
CA ASN A 127 -13.53 -9.24 25.06
C ASN A 127 -12.41 -10.08 25.69
N GLY A 128 -11.21 -10.09 25.10
CA GLY A 128 -10.03 -10.74 25.70
C GLY A 128 -9.64 -10.12 27.04
N ILE A 129 -9.64 -8.78 27.13
CA ILE A 129 -9.37 -8.05 28.37
C ILE A 129 -10.47 -8.30 29.40
N SER A 130 -11.75 -8.23 28.99
CA SER A 130 -12.92 -8.47 29.84
C SER A 130 -12.85 -9.84 30.52
N ARG A 131 -12.51 -10.89 29.75
CA ARG A 131 -12.31 -12.25 30.28
C ARG A 131 -11.16 -12.33 31.29
N HIS A 132 -10.06 -11.62 31.05
CA HIS A 132 -8.93 -11.59 31.97
C HIS A 132 -9.25 -10.86 33.27
N LEU A 133 -10.16 -9.89 33.22
CA LEU A 133 -10.68 -9.17 34.39
C LEU A 133 -11.90 -9.85 35.04
N HIS A 134 -12.24 -11.08 34.62
CA HIS A 134 -13.37 -11.85 35.13
C HIS A 134 -14.74 -11.16 35.00
N HIS A 135 -14.91 -10.28 34.02
CA HIS A 135 -16.21 -9.71 33.68
C HIS A 135 -17.01 -10.70 32.82
N GLU A 136 -18.27 -10.95 33.21
CA GLU A 136 -19.14 -11.95 32.55
C GLU A 136 -19.78 -11.42 31.26
N THR A 137 -19.92 -10.11 31.10
CA THR A 137 -20.54 -9.49 29.93
C THR A 137 -19.52 -9.26 28.81
N LEU A 138 -19.71 -9.97 27.70
CA LEU A 138 -18.93 -9.81 26.47
C LEU A 138 -19.70 -8.96 25.47
N PHE A 139 -18.98 -8.10 24.76
CA PHE A 139 -19.54 -7.35 23.64
C PHE A 139 -19.86 -8.31 22.47
N PRO A 140 -21.01 -8.14 21.79
CA PRO A 140 -21.37 -8.97 20.64
C PRO A 140 -20.37 -8.74 19.50
N GLN A 141 -19.92 -9.84 18.87
CA GLN A 141 -19.01 -9.75 17.73
C GLN A 141 -19.77 -9.22 16.50
N PRO A 142 -19.29 -8.14 15.86
CA PRO A 142 -20.00 -7.52 14.76
C PRO A 142 -19.82 -8.34 13.47
N GLU A 143 -20.91 -8.70 12.81
CA GLU A 143 -20.90 -9.35 11.50
C GLU A 143 -20.71 -8.33 10.38
N ILE A 144 -19.47 -7.87 10.21
CA ILE A 144 -19.13 -6.91 9.17
C ILE A 144 -18.57 -7.63 7.94
N LEU A 145 -19.20 -7.44 6.79
CA LEU A 145 -18.65 -7.81 5.50
C LEU A 145 -17.69 -6.72 5.04
N VAL A 146 -16.40 -7.04 4.92
CA VAL A 146 -15.37 -6.06 4.54
C VAL A 146 -15.43 -5.82 3.03
N PRO A 147 -15.59 -4.57 2.56
CA PRO A 147 -15.53 -4.27 1.13
C PRO A 147 -14.15 -4.59 0.58
N LEU A 148 -14.07 -5.28 -0.55
CA LEU A 148 -12.80 -5.55 -1.20
C LEU A 148 -12.12 -4.23 -1.56
N ALA A 149 -10.79 -4.21 -1.41
CA ALA A 149 -9.96 -3.06 -1.76
C ALA A 149 -10.28 -1.75 -1.03
N ILE A 150 -11.11 -1.77 0.03
CA ILE A 150 -11.36 -0.59 0.87
C ILE A 150 -10.06 0.06 1.35
N SER A 151 -9.05 -0.76 1.63
CA SER A 151 -7.71 -0.32 1.99
C SER A 151 -7.01 0.51 0.89
N PHE A 152 -7.14 0.11 -0.38
CA PHE A 152 -6.56 0.84 -1.52
C PHE A 152 -7.34 2.12 -1.80
N PHE A 153 -8.68 2.07 -1.79
CA PHE A 153 -9.51 3.27 -1.91
C PHE A 153 -9.20 4.30 -0.82
N THR A 154 -9.08 3.88 0.44
CA THR A 154 -8.71 4.77 1.54
C THR A 154 -7.36 5.42 1.30
N PHE A 155 -6.37 4.70 0.77
CA PHE A 155 -5.09 5.30 0.41
C PHE A 155 -5.21 6.34 -0.70
N GLU A 156 -6.01 6.08 -1.72
CA GLU A 156 -6.30 7.03 -2.80
C GLU A 156 -6.99 8.29 -2.28
N PHE A 157 -8.00 8.15 -1.44
CA PHE A 157 -8.70 9.28 -0.81
C PHE A 157 -7.76 10.12 0.09
N ILE A 158 -7.00 9.47 0.96
CA ILE A 158 -6.10 10.17 1.90
C ILE A 158 -5.03 10.94 1.14
N HIS A 159 -4.34 10.30 0.19
CA HIS A 159 -3.24 10.97 -0.49
C HIS A 159 -3.72 12.04 -1.46
N PHE A 160 -4.87 11.86 -2.10
CA PHE A 160 -5.49 12.90 -2.92
C PHE A 160 -5.79 14.15 -2.09
N LEU A 161 -6.48 14.01 -0.95
CA LEU A 161 -6.77 15.12 -0.05
C LEU A 161 -5.50 15.78 0.50
N ALA A 162 -4.51 14.97 0.87
CA ALA A 162 -3.22 15.47 1.34
C ALA A 162 -2.48 16.25 0.26
N ASP A 163 -2.48 15.79 -0.99
CA ASP A 163 -1.80 16.47 -2.10
C ASP A 163 -2.50 17.77 -2.52
N VAL A 164 -3.83 17.84 -2.42
CA VAL A 164 -4.59 19.09 -2.57
C VAL A 164 -4.24 20.07 -1.45
N TYR A 165 -4.20 19.60 -0.21
CA TYR A 165 -3.82 20.42 0.95
C TYR A 165 -2.37 20.93 0.87
N LEU A 166 -1.44 20.07 0.46
CA LEU A 166 -0.02 20.40 0.29
C LEU A 166 0.26 21.23 -0.98
N GLY A 167 -0.76 21.54 -1.78
CA GLY A 167 -0.63 22.35 -3.00
C GLY A 167 0.10 21.70 -4.15
N LYS A 168 0.17 20.37 -4.13
CA LYS A 168 0.64 19.59 -5.27
C LYS A 168 -0.41 19.54 -6.38
N ILE A 169 -1.70 19.52 -6.03
CA ILE A 169 -2.82 19.54 -7.00
C ILE A 169 -3.45 20.93 -7.00
N ARG A 170 -3.51 21.57 -8.18
CA ARG A 170 -4.11 22.89 -8.38
C ARG A 170 -5.51 22.78 -8.99
N ARG A 171 -6.31 23.84 -8.87
CA ARG A 171 -7.72 23.86 -9.30
C ARG A 171 -7.96 23.51 -10.76
N HIS A 172 -7.08 23.95 -11.67
CA HIS A 172 -7.18 23.63 -13.10
C HIS A 172 -6.95 22.15 -13.40
N GLN A 173 -6.19 21.45 -12.56
CA GLN A 173 -5.92 20.01 -12.68
C GLN A 173 -7.06 19.16 -12.12
N MET A 174 -8.02 19.79 -11.42
CA MET A 174 -9.04 19.06 -10.70
C MET A 174 -10.32 18.98 -11.54
N ASN A 175 -10.50 17.81 -12.15
CA ASN A 175 -11.65 17.45 -12.97
C ASN A 175 -12.36 16.22 -12.39
N PHE A 176 -13.68 16.29 -12.28
CA PHE A 176 -14.48 15.22 -11.66
C PHE A 176 -14.43 13.90 -12.46
N HIS A 177 -14.42 13.97 -13.80
CA HIS A 177 -14.33 12.77 -14.63
C HIS A 177 -12.96 12.10 -14.54
N ASP A 178 -11.89 12.89 -14.45
CA ASP A 178 -10.54 12.36 -14.21
C ASP A 178 -10.42 11.72 -12.83
N TYR A 179 -11.05 12.35 -11.83
CA TYR A 179 -11.10 11.80 -10.48
C TYR A 179 -11.91 10.51 -10.40
N LEU A 180 -13.07 10.45 -11.05
CA LEU A 180 -13.84 9.21 -11.15
C LEU A 180 -13.06 8.11 -11.86
N LEU A 181 -12.43 8.41 -13.00
CA LEU A 181 -11.62 7.42 -13.70
C LEU A 181 -10.43 6.98 -12.84
N PHE A 182 -9.78 7.89 -12.12
CA PHE A 182 -8.70 7.58 -11.19
C PHE A 182 -9.16 6.56 -10.15
N ILE A 183 -10.27 6.81 -9.45
CA ILE A 183 -10.79 5.88 -8.43
C ILE A 183 -11.23 4.55 -9.05
N PHE A 184 -11.96 4.59 -10.17
CA PHE A 184 -12.52 3.40 -10.81
C PHE A 184 -11.61 2.79 -11.88
N PHE A 185 -10.30 3.08 -11.89
CA PHE A 185 -9.39 2.49 -12.85
C PHE A 185 -9.14 1.01 -12.56
N PHE A 186 -9.92 0.13 -13.21
CA PHE A 186 -9.97 -1.31 -12.91
C PHE A 186 -8.62 -2.04 -12.86
N PRO A 187 -7.59 -1.70 -13.68
CA PRO A 187 -6.31 -2.39 -13.61
C PRO A 187 -5.63 -2.31 -12.24
N THR A 188 -5.87 -1.23 -11.49
CA THR A 188 -5.25 -0.98 -10.17
C THR A 188 -6.26 -1.02 -9.02
N LEU A 189 -7.52 -1.35 -9.30
CA LEU A 189 -8.63 -1.10 -8.37
C LEU A 189 -8.64 -2.06 -7.17
N VAL A 190 -8.38 -3.35 -7.41
CA VAL A 190 -8.46 -4.38 -6.37
C VAL A 190 -7.14 -4.57 -5.64
N SER A 191 -6.09 -4.74 -6.43
CA SER A 191 -4.71 -4.79 -5.98
C SER A 191 -3.81 -4.33 -7.12
N GLY A 192 -2.57 -3.99 -6.82
CA GLY A 192 -1.63 -3.46 -7.81
C GLY A 192 -0.91 -2.21 -7.30
N PRO A 193 -0.22 -1.48 -8.19
CA PRO A 193 0.50 -0.29 -7.78
C PRO A 193 -0.45 0.83 -7.33
N ILE A 194 -0.13 1.43 -6.18
CA ILE A 194 -0.83 2.62 -5.67
C ILE A 194 -0.41 3.81 -6.54
N LYS A 195 -1.26 4.12 -7.52
CA LYS A 195 -1.07 5.26 -8.42
C LYS A 195 -1.33 6.60 -7.72
N ARG A 196 -0.78 7.68 -8.27
CA ARG A 196 -0.96 9.06 -7.80
C ARG A 196 -1.85 9.82 -8.75
N TYR A 197 -2.73 10.66 -8.22
CA TYR A 197 -3.65 11.44 -9.05
C TYR A 197 -2.92 12.31 -10.09
N GLN A 198 -1.85 13.01 -9.71
CA GLN A 198 -1.13 13.94 -10.61
C GLN A 198 -0.64 13.25 -11.89
N GLY A 199 0.17 12.20 -11.76
CA GLY A 199 0.69 11.47 -12.92
C GLY A 199 -0.38 10.67 -13.67
N PHE A 200 -1.51 10.35 -13.03
CA PHE A 200 -2.64 9.73 -13.71
C PHE A 200 -3.46 10.75 -14.51
N HIS A 201 -3.69 11.94 -13.94
CA HIS A 201 -4.45 13.02 -14.54
C HIS A 201 -3.80 13.51 -15.84
N GLU A 202 -2.48 13.67 -15.88
CA GLU A 202 -1.75 14.02 -17.12
C GLU A 202 -2.06 13.06 -18.28
N GLN A 203 -2.23 11.77 -17.97
CA GLN A 203 -2.57 10.75 -18.96
C GLN A 203 -4.08 10.72 -19.28
N SER A 204 -4.95 10.95 -18.30
CA SER A 204 -6.40 10.92 -18.49
C SER A 204 -6.97 12.20 -19.12
N GLU A 205 -6.29 13.34 -18.95
CA GLU A 205 -6.62 14.59 -19.61
C GLU A 205 -6.34 14.49 -21.11
N GLY A 206 -5.12 14.09 -21.49
CA GLY A 206 -4.72 13.91 -22.89
C GLY A 206 -5.35 12.70 -23.58
N MET A 207 -5.75 11.68 -22.79
CA MET A 207 -6.22 10.36 -23.20
C MET A 207 -5.25 9.60 -24.13
N PRO A 208 -4.84 8.36 -23.79
CA PRO A 208 -3.85 7.65 -24.60
C PRO A 208 -4.26 7.37 -26.06
N VAL A 209 -3.25 7.39 -26.93
CA VAL A 209 -3.36 6.98 -28.34
C VAL A 209 -3.00 5.50 -28.47
N PHE A 210 -3.67 4.80 -29.38
CA PHE A 210 -3.42 3.39 -29.61
C PHE A 210 -2.01 3.16 -30.14
N ARG A 211 -1.28 2.23 -29.51
CA ARG A 211 0.03 1.77 -29.95
C ARG A 211 0.08 0.25 -29.85
N VAL A 212 0.40 -0.41 -30.96
CA VAL A 212 0.51 -1.89 -30.99
C VAL A 212 1.60 -2.38 -30.03
N ASP A 213 2.71 -1.65 -29.91
CA ASP A 213 3.79 -1.99 -28.96
C ASP A 213 3.29 -2.08 -27.51
N ASP A 214 2.36 -1.21 -27.12
CA ASP A 214 1.80 -1.18 -25.77
C ASP A 214 0.82 -2.31 -25.52
N LEU A 215 0.04 -2.67 -26.55
CA LEU A 215 -0.81 -3.85 -26.51
C LEU A 215 0.02 -5.13 -26.34
N LEU A 216 1.08 -5.30 -27.15
CA LEU A 216 1.91 -6.50 -27.14
C LEU A 216 2.73 -6.63 -25.85
N GLU A 217 3.42 -5.57 -25.43
CA GLU A 217 4.23 -5.61 -24.21
C GLU A 217 3.36 -5.69 -22.96
N GLY A 218 2.18 -5.06 -22.98
CA GLY A 218 1.19 -5.22 -21.92
C GLY A 218 0.65 -6.65 -21.82
N ALA A 219 0.28 -7.27 -22.95
CA ALA A 219 -0.20 -8.64 -23.00
C ALA A 219 0.88 -9.64 -22.54
N LYS A 220 2.12 -9.49 -23.02
CA LYS A 220 3.28 -10.27 -22.55
C LYS A 220 3.42 -10.19 -21.03
N ARG A 221 3.30 -8.99 -20.46
CA ARG A 221 3.41 -8.79 -19.01
C ARG A 221 2.27 -9.44 -18.23
N VAL A 222 1.04 -9.39 -18.75
CA VAL A 222 -0.10 -10.14 -18.17
C VAL A 222 0.15 -11.64 -18.17
N ILE A 223 0.66 -12.20 -19.28
CA ILE A 223 0.99 -13.63 -19.39
C ILE A 223 2.07 -14.02 -18.37
N LEU A 224 3.14 -13.22 -18.23
CA LEU A 224 4.19 -13.45 -17.24
C LEU A 224 3.62 -13.38 -15.81
N GLY A 225 2.74 -12.41 -15.52
CA GLY A 225 2.10 -12.30 -14.22
C GLY A 225 1.18 -13.50 -13.89
N LEU A 226 0.44 -14.00 -14.88
CA LEU A 226 -0.36 -15.23 -14.76
C LEU A 226 0.54 -16.45 -14.49
N ALA A 227 1.68 -16.56 -15.18
CA ALA A 227 2.65 -17.64 -14.96
C ALA A 227 3.27 -17.57 -13.55
N GLN A 228 3.67 -16.38 -13.09
CA GLN A 228 4.15 -16.19 -11.71
C GLN A 228 3.09 -16.61 -10.69
N LYS A 229 1.83 -16.24 -10.91
CA LYS A 229 0.72 -16.59 -10.03
C LYS A 229 0.45 -18.10 -10.00
N PHE A 230 0.11 -18.69 -11.15
CA PHE A 230 -0.38 -20.06 -11.22
C PHE A 230 0.74 -21.11 -11.15
N ILE A 231 1.91 -20.84 -11.75
CA ILE A 231 2.99 -21.81 -11.81
C ILE A 231 3.88 -21.69 -10.57
N LEU A 232 4.32 -20.48 -10.22
CA LEU A 232 5.29 -20.30 -9.14
C LEU A 232 4.61 -20.18 -7.77
N ALA A 233 3.66 -19.26 -7.63
CA ALA A 233 3.08 -18.94 -6.33
C ALA A 233 2.19 -20.06 -5.81
N ASP A 234 1.31 -20.61 -6.65
CA ASP A 234 0.39 -21.68 -6.22
C ASP A 234 1.14 -22.99 -5.94
N THR A 235 2.19 -23.32 -6.71
CA THR A 235 3.09 -24.46 -6.41
C THR A 235 3.82 -24.28 -5.09
N ALA A 236 4.45 -23.12 -4.86
CA ALA A 236 5.07 -22.82 -3.57
C ALA A 236 4.04 -22.86 -2.43
N GLY A 237 2.81 -22.43 -2.70
CA GLY A 237 1.69 -22.45 -1.77
C GLY A 237 1.34 -23.82 -1.20
N GLN A 238 1.54 -24.90 -1.97
CA GLN A 238 1.25 -26.28 -1.53
C GLN A 238 2.11 -26.68 -0.32
N PHE A 239 3.30 -26.11 -0.18
CA PHE A 239 4.23 -26.41 0.92
C PHE A 239 4.02 -25.51 2.15
N THR A 240 3.05 -24.59 2.14
CA THR A 240 2.85 -23.61 3.24
C THR A 240 1.93 -24.09 4.36
N ALA A 241 1.26 -25.23 4.19
CA ALA A 241 0.21 -25.70 5.11
C ALA A 241 0.66 -25.85 6.56
N ALA A 242 1.92 -26.25 6.79
CA ALA A 242 2.46 -26.44 8.14
C ALA A 242 2.44 -25.18 9.01
N LEU A 243 2.39 -23.98 8.41
CA LEU A 243 2.30 -22.71 9.14
C LEU A 243 0.94 -22.46 9.78
N ALA A 244 -0.11 -23.13 9.30
CA ALA A 244 -1.46 -23.00 9.84
C ALA A 244 -1.65 -23.80 11.14
N THR A 245 -0.94 -24.92 11.29
CA THR A 245 -1.01 -25.82 12.45
C THR A 245 0.39 -26.18 12.97
N PRO A 246 1.16 -25.19 13.43
CA PRO A 246 2.55 -25.40 13.80
C PRO A 246 2.74 -26.33 14.99
N GLU A 247 1.72 -26.55 15.81
CA GLU A 247 1.69 -27.51 16.92
C GLU A 247 1.89 -28.95 16.42
N GLN A 248 1.29 -29.28 15.27
CA GLN A 248 1.28 -30.61 14.66
C GLN A 248 2.47 -30.85 13.71
N ALA A 249 3.20 -29.79 13.33
CA ALA A 249 4.31 -29.88 12.40
C ALA A 249 5.68 -30.04 13.10
N GLY A 250 6.58 -30.80 12.48
CA GLY A 250 7.99 -30.85 12.86
C GLY A 250 8.78 -29.61 12.38
N ALA A 251 9.96 -29.37 12.97
CA ALA A 251 10.78 -28.20 12.63
C ALA A 251 11.19 -28.15 11.15
N GLY A 252 11.57 -29.28 10.55
CA GLY A 252 11.93 -29.33 9.12
C GLY A 252 10.78 -28.94 8.19
N ALA A 253 9.56 -29.41 8.47
CA ALA A 253 8.37 -29.03 7.72
C ALA A 253 8.06 -27.54 7.87
N LEU A 254 8.25 -26.97 9.06
CA LEU A 254 8.08 -25.54 9.30
C LEU A 254 9.13 -24.71 8.55
N ILE A 255 10.41 -25.12 8.55
CA ILE A 255 11.45 -24.44 7.78
C ILE A 255 11.09 -24.41 6.30
N LEU A 256 10.73 -25.56 5.71
CA LEU A 256 10.28 -25.65 4.32
C LEU A 256 9.10 -24.73 4.06
N ALA A 257 8.11 -24.73 4.96
CA ALA A 257 6.91 -23.93 4.82
C ALA A 257 7.17 -22.42 4.83
N VAL A 258 8.12 -21.93 5.66
CA VAL A 258 8.48 -20.50 5.71
C VAL A 258 9.19 -20.06 4.42
N TYR A 259 10.13 -20.85 3.89
CA TYR A 259 10.77 -20.53 2.62
C TYR A 259 9.77 -20.60 1.45
N ALA A 260 8.92 -21.62 1.43
CA ALA A 260 7.85 -21.73 0.45
C ALA A 260 6.88 -20.55 0.53
N TYR A 261 6.54 -20.08 1.74
CA TYR A 261 5.71 -18.91 1.93
C TYR A 261 6.38 -17.64 1.40
N SER A 262 7.70 -17.50 1.59
CA SER A 262 8.48 -16.38 1.06
C SER A 262 8.40 -16.31 -0.47
N LEU A 263 8.53 -17.45 -1.16
CA LEU A 263 8.35 -17.51 -2.60
C LEU A 263 6.90 -17.26 -3.02
N LYS A 264 5.93 -17.87 -2.33
CA LYS A 264 4.50 -17.70 -2.56
C LYS A 264 4.12 -16.23 -2.50
N ILE A 265 4.38 -15.55 -1.39
CA ILE A 265 3.95 -14.15 -1.20
C ILE A 265 4.59 -13.22 -2.24
N TYR A 266 5.86 -13.47 -2.61
CA TYR A 266 6.52 -12.68 -3.65
C TYR A 266 5.88 -12.90 -5.02
N PHE A 267 5.77 -14.14 -5.50
CA PHE A 267 5.27 -14.40 -6.85
C PHE A 267 3.76 -14.16 -6.98
N ASP A 268 2.99 -14.36 -5.93
CA ASP A 268 1.56 -14.06 -5.90
C ASP A 268 1.34 -12.55 -6.13
N PHE A 269 2.09 -11.74 -5.38
CA PHE A 269 1.90 -10.29 -5.42
C PHE A 269 2.60 -9.61 -6.60
N ALA A 270 3.81 -10.08 -6.94
CA ALA A 270 4.50 -9.65 -8.15
C ALA A 270 3.69 -10.01 -9.39
N GLY A 271 3.16 -11.23 -9.46
CA GLY A 271 2.32 -11.69 -10.56
C GLY A 271 1.06 -10.86 -10.72
N TYR A 272 0.37 -10.54 -9.61
CA TYR A 272 -0.77 -9.61 -9.67
C TYR A 272 -0.37 -8.21 -10.12
N SER A 273 0.75 -7.69 -9.61
CA SER A 273 1.24 -6.36 -10.01
C SER A 273 1.60 -6.32 -11.50
N ASP A 274 2.23 -7.37 -12.03
CA ASP A 274 2.55 -7.47 -13.45
C ASP A 274 1.29 -7.53 -14.32
N MET A 275 0.26 -8.27 -13.89
CA MET A 275 -1.05 -8.23 -14.56
C MET A 275 -1.65 -6.82 -14.54
N ALA A 276 -1.67 -6.15 -13.38
CA ALA A 276 -2.19 -4.78 -13.25
C ALA A 276 -1.45 -3.79 -14.17
N ILE A 277 -0.12 -3.83 -14.17
CA ILE A 277 0.73 -2.96 -14.99
C ILE A 277 0.55 -3.27 -16.48
N GLY A 278 0.49 -4.56 -16.85
CA GLY A 278 0.27 -5.00 -18.23
C GLY A 278 -1.10 -4.54 -18.76
N LEU A 279 -2.17 -4.72 -17.99
CA LEU A 279 -3.52 -4.28 -18.34
C LEU A 279 -3.60 -2.75 -18.49
N ALA A 280 -3.00 -2.00 -17.58
CA ALA A 280 -2.93 -0.55 -17.69
C ALA A 280 -2.20 -0.14 -18.98
N ARG A 281 -1.08 -0.82 -19.31
CA ARG A 281 -0.30 -0.58 -20.52
C ARG A 281 -1.10 -0.87 -21.79
N MET A 282 -1.89 -1.95 -21.82
CA MET A 282 -2.77 -2.28 -22.94
C MET A 282 -3.87 -1.22 -23.18
N LEU A 283 -4.23 -0.45 -22.15
CA LEU A 283 -5.12 0.71 -22.23
C LEU A 283 -4.37 2.03 -22.50
N GLY A 284 -3.05 1.97 -22.70
CA GLY A 284 -2.19 3.12 -22.95
C GLY A 284 -1.78 3.90 -21.69
N PHE A 285 -2.16 3.45 -20.49
CA PHE A 285 -1.77 4.07 -19.23
C PHE A 285 -0.47 3.47 -18.68
N ARG A 286 0.36 4.29 -18.05
CA ARG A 286 1.55 3.89 -17.30
C ARG A 286 1.27 4.03 -15.81
N VAL A 287 1.43 2.93 -15.09
CA VAL A 287 1.30 2.83 -13.63
C VAL A 287 2.65 2.40 -13.05
N PRO A 288 2.97 2.76 -11.79
CA PRO A 288 4.31 2.55 -11.23
C PRO A 288 4.65 1.07 -11.03
N GLU A 289 5.95 0.78 -10.97
CA GLU A 289 6.45 -0.55 -10.58
C GLU A 289 6.23 -0.82 -9.09
N ASN A 290 6.07 -2.11 -8.75
CA ASN A 290 5.86 -2.55 -7.37
C ASN A 290 7.02 -3.39 -6.82
N PHE A 291 7.79 -4.06 -7.67
CA PHE A 291 8.86 -4.95 -7.24
C PHE A 291 10.08 -4.82 -8.14
N ASP A 292 11.28 -4.85 -7.54
CA ASP A 292 12.54 -4.95 -8.28
C ASP A 292 13.56 -5.81 -7.51
N ARG A 293 13.50 -7.13 -7.73
CA ARG A 293 14.42 -8.12 -7.13
C ARG A 293 14.62 -7.93 -5.61
N PRO A 294 13.55 -7.84 -4.80
CA PRO A 294 13.66 -7.48 -3.38
C PRO A 294 14.48 -8.45 -2.55
N TYR A 295 14.44 -9.75 -2.84
CA TYR A 295 15.18 -10.78 -2.08
C TYR A 295 16.70 -10.80 -2.36
N PHE A 296 17.17 -10.02 -3.34
CA PHE A 296 18.60 -9.86 -3.63
C PHE A 296 19.20 -8.57 -3.07
N GLN A 297 18.48 -7.91 -2.16
CA GLN A 297 18.89 -6.63 -1.58
C GLN A 297 19.77 -6.85 -0.34
N PRO A 298 20.90 -6.12 -0.19
CA PRO A 298 21.91 -6.39 0.83
C PRO A 298 21.58 -5.80 2.22
N ASN A 299 20.49 -5.05 2.36
CA ASN A 299 20.06 -4.56 3.67
C ASN A 299 18.56 -4.30 3.66
N ILE A 300 17.98 -4.25 4.86
CA ILE A 300 16.54 -4.06 5.05
C ILE A 300 16.01 -2.74 4.45
N GLY A 301 16.83 -1.69 4.38
CA GLY A 301 16.46 -0.41 3.79
C GLY A 301 16.43 -0.44 2.26
N GLU A 302 17.29 -1.24 1.62
CA GLU A 302 17.20 -1.53 0.18
C GLU A 302 16.05 -2.49 -0.10
N PHE A 303 15.84 -3.54 0.71
CA PHE A 303 14.68 -4.44 0.58
C PHE A 303 13.36 -3.66 0.46
N TRP A 304 13.08 -2.75 1.39
CA TRP A 304 11.85 -1.93 1.37
C TRP A 304 11.79 -0.87 0.27
N ARG A 305 12.89 -0.58 -0.43
CA ARG A 305 12.88 0.25 -1.64
C ARG A 305 12.55 -0.53 -2.90
N HIS A 306 12.56 -1.86 -2.82
CA HIS A 306 12.38 -2.78 -3.94
C HIS A 306 11.21 -3.77 -3.71
N TRP A 307 10.60 -3.76 -2.53
CA TRP A 307 9.42 -4.54 -2.17
C TRP A 307 8.22 -3.61 -2.05
N HIS A 308 7.14 -3.91 -2.76
CA HIS A 308 5.89 -3.13 -2.77
C HIS A 308 6.13 -1.61 -2.83
N MET A 309 6.91 -1.19 -3.82
CA MET A 309 7.49 0.15 -3.94
C MET A 309 6.45 1.28 -3.89
N SER A 310 5.26 1.06 -4.47
CA SER A 310 4.18 2.06 -4.40
C SER A 310 3.65 2.27 -2.98
N LEU A 311 3.59 1.20 -2.17
CA LEU A 311 3.19 1.28 -0.76
C LEU A 311 4.29 1.90 0.08
N SER A 312 5.54 1.48 -0.12
CA SER A 312 6.68 2.03 0.64
C SER A 312 6.86 3.53 0.39
N SER A 313 6.68 3.99 -0.85
CA SER A 313 6.65 5.44 -1.15
C SER A 313 5.43 6.13 -0.53
N TRP A 314 4.25 5.49 -0.51
CA TRP A 314 3.07 6.02 0.16
C TRP A 314 3.27 6.20 1.67
N ILE A 315 3.77 5.19 2.36
CA ILE A 315 4.08 5.26 3.79
C ILE A 315 5.12 6.35 4.05
N ARG A 316 6.15 6.44 3.20
CA ARG A 316 7.17 7.50 3.32
C ARG A 316 6.53 8.89 3.24
N ASP A 317 5.72 9.13 2.20
CA ASP A 317 5.27 10.47 1.82
C ASP A 317 4.07 10.96 2.65
N TYR A 318 3.18 10.06 3.07
CA TYR A 318 1.92 10.42 3.73
C TYR A 318 1.84 9.99 5.20
N LEU A 319 2.82 9.24 5.70
CA LEU A 319 2.88 8.86 7.12
C LEU A 319 4.21 9.28 7.76
N TYR A 320 5.34 8.81 7.24
CA TYR A 320 6.65 9.02 7.86
C TYR A 320 7.14 10.48 7.81
N ILE A 321 7.06 11.13 6.64
CA ILE A 321 7.45 12.55 6.50
C ILE A 321 6.57 13.47 7.36
N PRO A 322 5.23 13.34 7.36
CA PRO A 322 4.35 14.11 8.25
C PRO A 322 4.63 13.92 9.76
N LEU A 323 5.06 12.73 10.19
CA LEU A 323 5.47 12.48 11.59
C LEU A 323 6.79 13.19 11.98
N GLY A 324 7.44 13.88 11.05
CA GLY A 324 8.67 14.65 11.22
C GLY A 324 9.87 14.04 10.51
N GLY A 325 9.72 12.87 9.88
CA GLY A 325 10.78 12.19 9.13
C GLY A 325 12.10 12.12 9.90
N ASN A 326 13.16 12.70 9.29
CA ASN A 326 14.51 12.79 9.87
C ASN A 326 14.79 14.12 10.60
N ARG A 327 13.84 15.06 10.67
CA ARG A 327 14.12 16.46 11.00
C ARG A 327 14.29 16.75 12.49
N ARG A 328 13.75 15.90 13.38
CA ARG A 328 13.73 16.12 14.84
C ARG A 328 14.72 15.24 15.61
N GLY A 329 15.88 15.00 15.02
CA GLY A 329 16.96 14.22 15.64
C GLY A 329 16.83 12.71 15.46
N PHE A 330 17.88 11.99 15.87
CA PHE A 330 18.04 10.56 15.59
C PHE A 330 17.05 9.69 16.36
N GLY A 331 16.83 9.95 17.66
CA GLY A 331 15.84 9.20 18.45
C GLY A 331 14.43 9.30 17.89
N ARG A 332 13.98 10.52 17.54
CA ARG A 332 12.67 10.73 16.90
C ARG A 332 12.58 10.06 15.53
N THR A 333 13.68 10.03 14.79
CA THR A 333 13.77 9.33 13.51
C THR A 333 13.51 7.83 13.68
N LEU A 334 14.13 7.18 14.67
CA LEU A 334 13.91 5.76 14.95
C LEU A 334 12.46 5.50 15.38
N PHE A 335 11.92 6.32 16.29
CA PHE A 335 10.52 6.23 16.72
C PHE A 335 9.53 6.37 15.55
N ASN A 336 9.76 7.34 14.66
CA ASN A 336 8.93 7.56 13.48
C ASN A 336 8.98 6.36 12.53
N LEU A 337 10.14 5.69 12.37
CA LEU A 337 10.26 4.49 11.54
C LEU A 337 9.50 3.31 12.13
N VAL A 338 9.70 3.02 13.42
CA VAL A 338 9.01 1.91 14.10
C VAL A 338 7.49 2.14 14.07
N THR A 339 7.05 3.38 14.34
CA THR A 339 5.63 3.75 14.26
C THR A 339 5.06 3.57 12.84
N ALA A 340 5.77 4.06 11.82
CA ALA A 340 5.32 3.93 10.44
C ALA A 340 5.18 2.46 10.00
N PHE A 341 6.11 1.60 10.44
CA PHE A 341 6.06 0.18 10.14
C PHE A 341 5.03 -0.58 10.99
N ALA A 342 4.79 -0.19 12.24
CA ALA A 342 3.69 -0.77 13.03
C ALA A 342 2.33 -0.48 12.39
N ILE A 343 2.12 0.75 11.90
CA ILE A 343 0.92 1.13 11.14
C ILE A 343 0.85 0.40 9.80
N CYS A 344 1.99 0.19 9.12
CA CYS A 344 2.07 -0.65 7.92
C CYS A 344 1.62 -2.08 8.20
N GLY A 345 2.09 -2.67 9.31
CA GLY A 345 1.67 -3.98 9.77
C GLY A 345 0.16 -4.03 10.02
N LEU A 346 -0.37 -3.09 10.81
CA LEU A 346 -1.81 -2.97 11.04
C LEU A 346 -2.60 -2.83 9.73
N TRP A 347 -2.06 -2.11 8.75
CA TRP A 347 -2.66 -2.01 7.43
C TRP A 347 -2.75 -3.35 6.70
N HIS A 348 -1.80 -4.26 6.86
CA HIS A 348 -1.86 -5.56 6.17
C HIS A 348 -2.95 -6.48 6.71
N GLY A 349 -3.28 -6.43 8.00
CA GLY A 349 -4.32 -7.28 8.57
C GLY A 349 -4.81 -6.86 9.95
N SER A 350 -5.99 -7.35 10.31
CA SER A 350 -6.71 -7.01 11.54
C SER A 350 -6.43 -7.99 12.69
N ALA A 351 -5.15 -8.34 12.88
CA ALA A 351 -4.70 -9.21 13.97
C ALA A 351 -3.32 -8.78 14.48
N TRP A 352 -3.03 -9.09 15.75
CA TRP A 352 -1.83 -8.61 16.45
C TRP A 352 -0.51 -9.13 15.88
N ASN A 353 -0.51 -10.28 15.21
CA ASN A 353 0.66 -10.81 14.51
C ASN A 353 1.12 -9.91 13.35
N PHE A 354 0.19 -9.20 12.68
CA PHE A 354 0.57 -8.21 11.66
C PHE A 354 1.21 -6.96 12.26
N VAL A 355 0.77 -6.51 13.43
CA VAL A 355 1.43 -5.43 14.18
C VAL A 355 2.83 -5.87 14.60
N ALA A 356 2.97 -7.10 15.11
CA ALA A 356 4.27 -7.68 15.45
C ALA A 356 5.20 -7.78 14.23
N TRP A 357 4.68 -8.17 13.06
CA TRP A 357 5.41 -8.16 11.79
C TRP A 357 5.86 -6.74 11.40
N GLY A 358 5.00 -5.74 11.57
CA GLY A 358 5.35 -4.34 11.36
C GLY A 358 6.50 -3.91 12.27
N LEU A 359 6.40 -4.21 13.57
CA LEU A 359 7.44 -3.93 14.54
C LEU A 359 8.75 -4.64 14.20
N TRP A 360 8.73 -5.91 13.78
CA TRP A 360 9.90 -6.65 13.33
C TRP A 360 10.69 -5.87 12.27
N HIS A 361 10.03 -5.42 11.21
CA HIS A 361 10.67 -4.64 10.15
C HIS A 361 11.06 -3.22 10.59
N GLY A 362 10.24 -2.58 11.43
CA GLY A 362 10.54 -1.27 12.01
C GLY A 362 11.81 -1.27 12.85
N PHE A 363 11.96 -2.27 13.74
CA PHE A 363 13.15 -2.47 14.54
C PHE A 363 14.35 -2.90 13.68
N GLY A 364 14.16 -3.74 12.67
CA GLY A 364 15.22 -4.09 11.71
C GLY A 364 15.79 -2.85 11.02
N LEU A 365 14.93 -1.95 10.56
CA LEU A 365 15.37 -0.70 9.90
C LEU A 365 16.00 0.29 10.90
N ALA A 366 15.47 0.38 12.12
CA ALA A 366 16.07 1.17 13.20
C ALA A 366 17.48 0.65 13.53
N GLY A 367 17.64 -0.67 13.69
CA GLY A 367 18.91 -1.35 13.92
C GLY A 367 19.90 -1.09 12.79
N TYR A 368 19.47 -1.21 11.53
CA TYR A 368 20.32 -0.87 10.38
C TYR A 368 20.78 0.60 10.39
N ARG A 369 19.92 1.54 10.80
CA ARG A 369 20.31 2.95 10.92
C ARG A 369 21.28 3.20 12.08
N ILE A 370 21.12 2.52 13.21
CA ILE A 370 22.06 2.57 14.34
C ILE A 370 23.41 2.02 13.89
N TRP A 371 23.42 0.84 13.28
CA TRP A 371 24.62 0.23 12.70
C TRP A 371 25.34 1.17 11.74
N ARG A 372 24.61 1.74 10.78
CA ARG A 372 25.19 2.69 9.81
C ARG A 372 25.79 3.93 10.49
N ARG A 373 25.15 4.44 11.55
CA ARG A 373 25.64 5.61 12.30
C ARG A 373 26.88 5.30 13.15
N CYS A 374 26.95 4.12 13.75
CA CYS A 374 28.04 3.76 14.68
C CYS A 374 29.25 3.12 13.97
N LEU A 375 29.00 2.31 12.94
CA LEU A 375 29.97 1.40 12.32
C LEU A 375 30.08 1.56 10.80
N GLY A 376 29.14 2.28 10.16
CA GLY A 376 29.02 2.32 8.69
C GLY A 376 30.25 2.84 7.96
N ASP A 377 30.97 3.82 8.52
CA ASP A 377 32.20 4.37 7.93
C ASP A 377 33.47 3.59 8.33
N ARG A 378 33.35 2.64 9.26
CA ARG A 378 34.47 1.85 9.80
C ARG A 378 34.64 0.49 9.11
N ILE A 379 33.63 0.04 8.37
CA ILE A 379 33.64 -1.25 7.68
C ILE A 379 33.96 -1.00 6.20
N PRO A 380 35.02 -1.62 5.64
CA PRO A 380 35.36 -1.47 4.23
C PRO A 380 34.16 -1.75 3.34
N ARG A 381 33.99 -0.96 2.26
CA ARG A 381 33.00 -1.26 1.22
C ARG A 381 33.40 -2.58 0.56
N GLY A 382 32.77 -3.67 0.99
CA GLY A 382 33.23 -5.02 0.65
C GLY A 382 32.96 -5.42 -0.79
N GLY A 383 33.76 -6.39 -1.25
CA GLY A 383 33.60 -7.06 -2.54
C GLY A 383 32.39 -7.99 -2.60
N VAL A 384 32.31 -8.77 -3.68
CA VAL A 384 31.18 -9.65 -4.02
C VAL A 384 30.76 -10.57 -2.87
N LEU A 385 31.73 -11.12 -2.12
CA LEU A 385 31.45 -12.02 -0.99
C LEU A 385 30.70 -11.31 0.14
N LEU A 386 31.12 -10.11 0.56
CA LEU A 386 30.43 -9.37 1.62
C LEU A 386 29.01 -9.00 1.18
N ARG A 387 28.83 -8.64 -0.10
CA ARG A 387 27.50 -8.38 -0.65
C ARG A 387 26.63 -9.65 -0.59
N ALA A 388 27.15 -10.80 -0.97
CA ALA A 388 26.43 -12.07 -0.91
C ALA A 388 26.02 -12.43 0.52
N VAL A 389 26.93 -12.26 1.50
CA VAL A 389 26.62 -12.45 2.93
C VAL A 389 25.53 -11.49 3.41
N ASN A 390 25.61 -10.21 3.03
CA ASN A 390 24.62 -9.21 3.38
C ASN A 390 23.23 -9.49 2.78
N VAL A 391 23.18 -9.97 1.53
CA VAL A 391 21.95 -10.45 0.88
C VAL A 391 21.40 -11.66 1.62
N PHE A 392 22.24 -12.63 1.95
CA PHE A 392 21.86 -13.82 2.71
C PHE A 392 21.23 -13.43 4.05
N ILE A 393 21.90 -12.59 4.85
CA ILE A 393 21.39 -12.12 6.15
C ILE A 393 20.05 -11.39 5.99
N THR A 394 19.96 -10.48 5.01
CA THR A 394 18.74 -9.71 4.77
C THR A 394 17.58 -10.61 4.36
N PHE A 395 17.81 -11.56 3.46
CA PHE A 395 16.80 -12.52 3.03
C PHE A 395 16.28 -13.36 4.21
N HIS A 396 17.16 -13.87 5.06
CA HIS A 396 16.76 -14.68 6.22
C HIS A 396 16.04 -13.84 7.28
N PHE A 397 16.45 -12.59 7.51
CA PHE A 397 15.74 -11.66 8.39
C PHE A 397 14.31 -11.39 7.90
N VAL A 398 14.13 -11.17 6.59
CA VAL A 398 12.81 -10.97 5.99
C VAL A 398 11.99 -12.25 6.05
N THR A 399 12.61 -13.40 5.76
CA THR A 399 12.00 -14.74 5.81
C THR A 399 11.48 -15.08 7.21
N ALA A 400 12.26 -14.78 8.25
CA ALA A 400 11.82 -14.90 9.64
C ALA A 400 10.63 -13.99 9.95
N GLY A 401 10.61 -12.76 9.41
CA GLY A 401 9.46 -11.87 9.48
C GLY A 401 8.20 -12.51 8.90
N TRP A 402 8.29 -13.23 7.78
CA TRP A 402 7.13 -13.89 7.17
C TRP A 402 6.45 -14.93 8.06
N ILE A 403 7.11 -15.48 9.08
CA ILE A 403 6.45 -16.32 10.10
C ILE A 403 5.31 -15.54 10.77
N LEU A 404 5.58 -14.31 11.21
CA LEU A 404 4.58 -13.45 11.85
C LEU A 404 3.41 -13.11 10.90
N PHE A 405 3.73 -12.93 9.62
CA PHE A 405 2.75 -12.56 8.60
C PHE A 405 1.86 -13.74 8.17
N ALA A 406 2.43 -14.94 8.09
CA ALA A 406 1.75 -16.15 7.61
C ALA A 406 0.99 -16.90 8.71
N SER A 407 1.42 -16.78 9.97
CA SER A 407 0.80 -17.51 11.08
C SER A 407 -0.61 -17.02 11.39
N PRO A 408 -1.54 -17.91 11.77
CA PRO A 408 -2.92 -17.54 12.14
C PRO A 408 -3.02 -16.64 13.37
N SER A 409 -2.04 -16.73 14.27
CA SER A 409 -1.99 -15.98 15.51
C SER A 409 -0.55 -15.73 15.96
N ILE A 410 -0.38 -14.84 16.93
CA ILE A 410 0.94 -14.61 17.56
C ILE A 410 1.44 -15.86 18.31
N GLY A 411 0.55 -16.66 18.88
CA GLY A 411 0.90 -17.93 19.54
C GLY A 411 1.46 -18.95 18.55
N SER A 412 0.79 -19.11 17.41
CA SER A 412 1.24 -19.98 16.31
C SER A 412 2.60 -19.54 15.75
N ALA A 413 2.81 -18.22 15.61
CA ALA A 413 4.12 -17.68 15.22
C ALA A 413 5.22 -18.02 16.23
N LEU A 414 4.93 -17.86 17.53
CA LEU A 414 5.88 -18.16 18.61
C LEU A 414 6.29 -19.64 18.63
N ILE A 415 5.32 -20.56 18.47
CA ILE A 415 5.59 -22.00 18.39
C ILE A 415 6.48 -22.31 17.19
N THR A 416 6.22 -21.66 16.05
CA THR A 416 7.05 -21.81 14.85
C THR A 416 8.50 -21.36 15.11
N PHE A 417 8.70 -20.18 15.71
CA PHE A 417 10.04 -19.71 16.08
C PHE A 417 10.74 -20.66 17.05
N GLN A 418 10.05 -21.11 18.11
CA GLN A 418 10.61 -22.02 19.11
C GLN A 418 11.07 -23.34 18.48
N LYS A 419 10.25 -23.95 17.61
CA LYS A 419 10.60 -25.22 16.94
C LYS A 419 11.79 -25.06 15.98
N ILE A 420 11.84 -23.99 15.20
CA ILE A 420 12.95 -23.73 14.26
C ILE A 420 14.24 -23.45 15.02
N ILE A 421 14.21 -22.55 16.00
CA ILE A 421 15.38 -22.21 16.83
C ILE A 421 15.88 -23.45 17.58
N GLY A 422 14.97 -24.21 18.20
CA GLY A 422 15.32 -25.44 18.92
C GLY A 422 15.84 -26.58 18.01
N ALA A 423 15.58 -26.53 16.71
CA ALA A 423 16.22 -27.42 15.73
C ALA A 423 17.64 -26.95 15.39
N ILE A 424 17.83 -25.65 15.16
CA ILE A 424 19.16 -25.08 14.88
C ILE A 424 20.13 -25.35 16.04
N TRP A 425 19.69 -25.14 17.28
CA TRP A 425 20.50 -25.43 18.48
C TRP A 425 20.85 -26.90 18.69
N ARG A 426 20.15 -27.84 18.04
CA ARG A 426 20.49 -29.27 18.11
C ARG A 426 21.54 -29.68 17.09
N VAL A 427 21.80 -28.84 16.10
CA VAL A 427 22.74 -29.08 15.00
C VAL A 427 24.06 -28.35 15.23
N LEU A 428 24.02 -27.19 15.92
CA LEU A 428 25.20 -26.49 16.45
C LEU A 428 25.68 -27.16 17.74
#